data_AF-A0A9E5PCM4-F1
#
_entry.id   AF-A0A9E5PCM4-F1
#
_cell.length_a   1.000
_cell.length_b   1.000
_cell.length_c   1.000
_cell.angle_alpha   90.00
_cell.angle_beta   90.00
_cell.angle_gamma   90.00
#
_symmetry.space_group_name_H-M   'P 1'
#
loop_
_entity.id
_entity.type
_entity.pdbx_description
1 polymer ?
#
loop_
_entity_poly.entity_id
_entity_poly.type
_entity_poly.pdbx_seq_one_letter_code
_entity_poly.pdbx_strand_id
1 'polypeptide(L)' 'MELIAASREDAGKGASRRLRRQGKVPAVLYGAGRPPRALTLDHQALMHQMENEAFYSSILSIRV' A
#
# COMPACT_ATOMS: atom_id res chain seq x y z
N MET A 1 -3.81 -0.34 -14.13
CA MET A 1 -4.66 -0.19 -12.92
C MET A 1 -4.00 0.85 -12.01
N GLU A 2 -4.78 1.54 -11.18
CA GLU A 2 -4.27 2.61 -10.29
C GLU A 2 -4.56 2.28 -8.82
N LEU A 3 -3.55 2.43 -7.96
CA LEU A 3 -3.65 2.33 -6.51
C LEU A 3 -3.42 3.70 -5.88
N ILE A 4 -4.36 4.14 -5.05
CA ILE A 4 -4.22 5.35 -4.23
C ILE A 4 -3.54 4.98 -2.93
N ALA A 5 -2.43 5.66 -2.65
CA ALA A 5 -1.63 5.49 -1.45
C ALA A 5 -1.43 6.84 -0.74
N ALA A 6 -1.11 6.80 0.54
CA ALA A 6 -0.67 7.97 1.30
C ALA A 6 0.70 7.70 1.93
N SER A 7 1.54 8.73 2.02
CA SER A 7 2.82 8.65 2.74
C SER A 7 2.60 8.29 4.21
N ARG A 8 3.52 7.49 4.77
CA ARG A 8 3.48 7.06 6.17
C ARG A 8 4.74 7.49 6.90
N GLU A 9 4.58 8.37 7.89
CA GLU A 9 5.68 8.82 8.75
C GLU A 9 5.91 7.87 9.93
N ASP A 10 4.82 7.34 10.48
CA ASP A 10 4.82 6.54 11.70
C ASP A 10 5.20 5.07 11.42
N ALA A 11 6.23 4.56 12.11
CA ALA A 11 6.78 3.22 11.89
C ALA A 11 6.70 2.30 13.13
N GLY A 12 6.99 1.01 12.92
CA GLY A 12 7.06 0.00 13.98
C GLY A 12 5.75 -0.75 14.27
N LYS A 13 5.81 -1.65 15.25
CA LYS A 13 4.75 -2.61 15.58
C LYS A 13 3.44 -1.93 16.01
N GLY A 14 3.54 -0.92 16.89
CA GLY A 14 2.39 -0.19 17.41
C GLY A 14 1.65 0.59 16.34
N ALA A 15 2.37 1.44 15.59
CA ALA A 15 1.83 2.22 14.48
C ALA A 15 1.15 1.33 13.43
N SER A 16 1.82 0.26 13.01
CA SER A 16 1.28 -0.68 12.02
C SER A 16 0.01 -1.40 12.53
N ARG A 17 -0.08 -1.70 13.83
CA ARG A 17 -1.29 -2.29 14.42
C ARG A 17 -2.44 -1.29 14.48
N ARG A 18 -2.18 -0.01 14.76
CA ARG A 18 -3.20 1.06 14.74
C ARG A 18 -3.77 1.23 13.33
N LEU A 19 -2.93 1.28 12.31
CA LEU A 19 -3.35 1.40 10.90
C LEU A 19 -4.26 0.24 10.46
N ARG A 20 -3.88 -1.00 10.79
CA ARG A 20 -4.73 -2.17 10.46
C ARG A 20 -6.11 -2.10 11.12
N ARG A 21 -6.19 -1.62 12.36
CA ARG A 21 -7.49 -1.42 13.05
C ARG A 21 -8.33 -0.30 12.44
N GLN A 22 -7.71 0.63 11.73
CA GLN A 22 -8.38 1.71 11.01
C GLN A 22 -8.73 1.34 9.57
N GLY A 23 -8.67 0.05 9.20
CA GLY A 23 -8.94 -0.39 7.83
C GLY A 23 -7.87 0.04 6.83
N LYS A 24 -6.63 0.29 7.27
CA LYS A 24 -5.50 0.63 6.39
C LYS A 24 -4.47 -0.48 6.34
N VAL A 25 -3.86 -0.65 5.16
CA VAL A 25 -2.78 -1.61 4.92
C VAL A 25 -1.43 -0.87 4.87
N PRO A 26 -0.50 -1.14 5.80
CA PRO A 26 0.86 -0.62 5.70
C PRO A 26 1.61 -1.30 4.55
N ALA A 27 2.28 -0.51 3.70
CA ALA A 27 3.02 -0.98 2.53
C ALA A 27 4.41 -0.30 2.43
N VAL A 28 5.29 -0.86 1.61
CA VAL A 28 6.60 -0.29 1.28
C VAL A 28 6.83 -0.39 -0.22
N LEU A 29 7.14 0.74 -0.86
CA LEU A 29 7.57 0.81 -2.26
C LEU A 29 9.09 0.91 -2.33
N TYR A 30 9.74 0.03 -3.07
CA TYR A 30 11.20 -0.02 -3.20
C TYR A 30 11.62 -0.45 -4.62
N GLY A 31 12.89 -0.25 -4.95
CA GLY A 31 13.48 -0.64 -6.24
C GLY A 31 14.14 0.52 -6.99
N ALA A 32 14.69 0.21 -8.17
CA ALA A 32 15.35 1.18 -9.07
C ALA A 32 16.46 2.04 -8.40
N GLY A 33 17.15 1.49 -7.40
CA GLY A 33 18.20 2.21 -6.64
C GLY A 33 17.69 3.39 -5.80
N ARG A 34 16.38 3.54 -5.63
CA ARG A 34 15.78 4.65 -4.86
C ARG A 34 15.58 4.26 -3.39
N PRO A 35 15.60 5.23 -2.46
CA PRO A 35 15.23 5.00 -1.09
C PRO A 35 13.82 4.40 -0.97
N PRO A 36 13.60 3.39 -0.10
CA PRO A 36 12.28 2.83 0.14
C PRO A 36 11.31 3.90 0.66
N ARG A 37 10.07 3.87 0.17
CA ARG A 37 8.99 4.77 0.61
C ARG A 37 7.97 3.98 1.41
N ALA A 38 7.72 4.43 2.63
CA ALA A 38 6.66 3.88 3.47
C ALA A 38 5.30 4.46 3.05
N LEU A 39 4.35 3.58 2.79
CA LEU A 39 3.02 3.94 2.30
C LEU A 39 1.92 3.33 3.17
N THR A 40 0.72 3.88 3.03
CA THR A 40 -0.53 3.29 3.51
C THR A 40 -1.53 3.22 2.38
N LEU A 41 -2.29 2.13 2.34
CA LEU A 41 -3.36 1.87 1.38
C LEU A 41 -4.68 1.69 2.13
N ASP A 42 -5.80 1.98 1.47
CA ASP A 42 -7.11 1.60 1.97
C ASP A 42 -7.31 0.08 1.83
N HIS A 43 -7.76 -0.59 2.90
CA HIS A 43 -7.93 -2.04 2.90
C HIS A 43 -9.02 -2.48 1.93
N GLN A 44 -10.18 -1.83 1.94
CA GLN A 44 -11.32 -2.27 1.16
C GLN A 44 -11.05 -2.10 -0.34
N ALA A 45 -10.52 -0.95 -0.73
CA ALA A 45 -10.15 -0.68 -2.12
C ALA A 45 -9.07 -1.65 -2.63
N LEU A 46 -8.06 -1.96 -1.79
CA LEU A 46 -7.01 -2.90 -2.15
C LEU A 46 -7.56 -4.33 -2.34
N MET A 47 -8.41 -4.80 -1.43
CA MET A 47 -8.99 -6.15 -1.51
C MET A 47 -9.82 -6.32 -2.79
N HIS A 48 -10.65 -5.33 -3.14
CA HIS A 48 -11.42 -5.36 -4.39
C HIS A 48 -10.54 -5.39 -5.64
N GLN A 49 -9.38 -4.72 -5.64
CA GLN A 49 -8.46 -4.82 -6.77
C GLN A 49 -7.76 -6.18 -6.82
N MET A 50 -7.42 -6.76 -5.67
CA MET A 50 -6.75 -8.07 -5.56
C MET A 50 -7.63 -9.25 -5.97
N GLU A 51 -8.96 -9.10 -5.98
CA GLU A 51 -9.91 -10.09 -6.49
C GLU A 51 -9.79 -10.27 -8.02
N ASN A 52 -9.30 -9.25 -8.73
CA ASN A 52 -9.03 -9.37 -10.16
C ASN A 52 -7.69 -10.08 -10.39
N GLU A 53 -7.70 -11.26 -11.04
CA GLU A 53 -6.47 -12.03 -11.31
C GLU A 53 -5.40 -11.24 -12.07
N ALA A 54 -5.81 -10.31 -12.94
CA ALA A 54 -4.88 -9.45 -13.68
C ALA A 54 -4.09 -8.49 -12.77
N PHE A 55 -4.48 -8.31 -11.51
CA PHE A 55 -3.77 -7.49 -10.54
C PHE A 55 -2.33 -7.96 -10.33
N TYR A 56 -2.11 -9.27 -10.30
CA TYR A 56 -0.79 -9.86 -10.00
C TYR A 56 0.15 -9.93 -11.22
N SER A 57 -0.39 -9.78 -12.43
CA SER A 57 0.35 -9.92 -13.69
C SER A 57 0.41 -8.63 -14.52
N SER A 58 -0.12 -7.52 -14.00
CA SER A 58 -0.14 -6.23 -14.70
C SER A 58 0.76 -5.18 -14.04
N ILE A 59 1.13 -4.15 -14.82
CA ILE A 59 1.82 -2.98 -14.31
C ILE A 59 0.79 -2.09 -13.58
N LEU A 60 1.02 -1.87 -12.29
CA LEU A 60 0.20 -1.01 -11.43
C LEU A 60 0.84 0.38 -11.31
N SER A 61 0.02 1.43 -11.42
CA SER A 61 0.44 2.79 -11.11
C SER A 61 0.04 3.15 -9.68
N ILE A 62 0.97 3.70 -8.90
CA ILE A 62 0.71 4.14 -7.52
C ILE A 62 0.67 5.66 -7.50
N ARG A 63 -0.48 6.23 -7.15
CA ARG A 63 -0.65 7.67 -6.88
C ARG A 63 -0.48 7.89 -5.38
N VAL A 64 0.45 8.77 -5.01
CA VAL A 64 0.76 9.15 -3.61
C VAL A 64 0.46 10.62 -3.41
#